data_AF-A0A7C5TBC7-F1
#
_entry.id   AF-A0A7C5TBC7-F1
#
_cell.length_a   1.000
_cell.length_b   1.000
_cell.length_c   1.000
_cell.angle_alpha   90.00
_cell.angle_beta   90.00
_cell.angle_gamma   90.00
#
_symmetry.space_group_name_H-M   'P 1'
#
loop_
_entity.id
_entity.type
_entity.pdbx_description
1 polymer ?
#
loop_
_entity_poly.entity_id
_entity_poly.type
_entity_poly.pdbx_seq_one_letter_code
_entity_poly.pdbx_strand_id
1 'polypeptide(L)'
;MTVLAILLLSGASCLLVVSNIPLKTDVPTTTPSAFLKSSFRGFVLNVNNDYRYMKTGYFVSLHAEILGDDVVPTTENAVDVYRPPILLTRAAKNGTPTMPFILTDSVK
;
A
#
# COMPACT_ATOMS: atom_id res chain seq x y z
N MET A 1 -23.90 2.41 -10.97
CA MET A 1 -22.86 2.44 -12.02
C MET A 1 -21.80 3.42 -11.59
N THR A 2 -20.70 2.94 -11.00
CA THR A 2 -19.58 3.81 -10.61
C THR A 2 -18.56 3.72 -11.72
N VAL A 3 -18.30 4.85 -12.38
CA VAL A 3 -17.36 4.93 -13.50
C VAL A 3 -15.94 4.77 -12.94
N LEU A 4 -15.31 3.64 -13.26
CA LEU A 4 -13.88 3.43 -13.03
C LEU A 4 -13.14 4.31 -14.06
N ALA A 5 -12.81 5.54 -13.68
CA ALA A 5 -11.91 6.34 -14.49
C ALA A 5 -10.51 5.70 -14.42
N ILE A 6 -9.86 5.52 -15.57
CA ILE A 6 -8.50 4.99 -15.67
C ILE A 6 -7.67 6.10 -16.29
N LEU A 7 -6.62 6.55 -15.60
CA LEU A 7 -5.68 7.54 -16.14
C LEU A 7 -4.54 6.80 -16.84
N LEU A 8 -4.41 7.04 -18.14
CA LEU A 8 -3.26 6.61 -18.95
C LEU A 8 -2.17 7.69 -18.81
N LEU A 9 -1.16 7.45 -17.98
CA LEU A 9 0.08 8.24 -18.00
C LEU A 9 0.97 7.71 -19.14
N SER A 10 1.53 8.62 -19.94
CA SER A 10 2.21 8.34 -21.20
C SER A 10 3.26 7.22 -21.08
N GLY A 11 2.96 6.06 -21.67
CA GLY A 11 3.81 4.87 -21.63
C GLY A 11 3.26 3.68 -20.83
N ALA A 12 1.97 3.34 -21.03
CA ALA A 12 1.34 2.04 -20.73
C ALA A 12 1.20 1.57 -19.26
N SER A 13 1.38 2.43 -18.24
CA SER A 13 1.04 2.06 -16.85
C SER A 13 -0.17 2.86 -16.36
N CYS A 14 -1.32 2.18 -16.27
CA CYS A 14 -2.52 2.73 -15.63
C CYS A 14 -2.29 2.82 -14.12
N LEU A 15 -2.58 3.98 -13.51
CA LEU A 15 -2.57 4.16 -12.05
C LEU A 15 -4.01 4.08 -11.52
N LEU A 16 -4.24 3.26 -10.50
CA LEU A 16 -5.48 3.25 -9.73
C LEU A 16 -5.21 3.51 -8.25
N VAL A 17 -5.83 4.55 -7.71
CA VAL A 17 -5.74 4.87 -6.28
C VAL A 17 -6.85 4.15 -5.52
N VAL A 18 -6.48 3.34 -4.53
CA VAL A 18 -7.45 2.69 -3.64
C VAL A 18 -7.47 3.44 -2.31
N SER A 19 -8.66 3.89 -1.91
CA SER A 19 -8.83 4.67 -0.68
C SER A 19 -10.11 4.30 0.06
N ASN A 20 -10.02 4.22 1.38
CA ASN A 20 -11.17 4.08 2.29
C ASN A 20 -11.81 5.43 2.68
N ILE A 21 -11.21 6.55 2.28
CA ILE A 21 -11.70 7.90 2.54
C ILE A 21 -11.84 8.69 1.23
N PRO A 22 -12.79 9.64 1.15
CA PRO A 22 -12.86 10.56 0.02
C PRO A 22 -11.60 11.41 -0.08
N LEU A 23 -10.96 11.43 -1.25
CA LEU A 23 -9.82 12.30 -1.54
C LEU A 23 -10.32 13.57 -2.24
N LYS A 24 -9.73 14.72 -1.90
CA LYS A 24 -10.04 16.02 -2.54
C LYS A 24 -9.20 16.23 -3.81
N THR A 25 -9.15 15.22 -4.68
CA THR A 25 -8.28 15.22 -5.86
C THR A 25 -9.02 14.68 -7.07
N ASP A 26 -8.72 15.20 -8.25
CA ASP A 26 -9.29 14.71 -9.53
C ASP A 26 -8.63 13.40 -10.02
N VAL A 27 -7.93 12.70 -9.14
CA VAL A 27 -7.27 11.43 -9.45
C VAL A 27 -8.31 10.30 -9.41
N PRO A 28 -8.23 9.30 -10.30
CA PRO A 28 -9.15 8.19 -10.26
C PRO A 28 -8.96 7.38 -9.00
N THR A 29 -10.04 7.30 -8.23
CA THR A 29 -10.08 6.61 -6.95
C THR A 29 -11.12 5.50 -7.01
N THR A 30 -10.85 4.43 -6.28
CA THR A 30 -11.81 3.36 -6.03
C THR A 30 -11.84 3.03 -4.55
N THR A 31 -12.98 2.51 -4.09
CA THR A 31 -13.07 1.93 -2.75
C THR A 31 -12.40 0.55 -2.74
N PRO A 32 -11.95 0.07 -1.57
CA PRO A 32 -11.37 -1.27 -1.45
C PRO A 32 -12.31 -2.38 -1.93
N SER A 33 -13.59 -2.28 -1.59
CA SER A 33 -14.59 -3.28 -1.99
C SER A 33 -14.88 -3.30 -3.49
N ALA A 34 -14.77 -2.16 -4.17
CA ALA A 34 -14.87 -2.08 -5.61
C ALA A 34 -13.60 -2.59 -6.30
N PHE A 35 -12.41 -2.28 -5.75
CA PHE A 35 -11.14 -2.78 -6.28
C PHE A 35 -11.08 -4.31 -6.26
N LEU A 36 -11.43 -4.95 -5.13
CA LEU A 36 -11.40 -6.41 -4.98
C LEU A 36 -12.38 -7.16 -5.92
N LYS A 37 -13.31 -6.45 -6.55
CA LYS A 37 -14.25 -7.00 -7.54
C LYS A 37 -13.88 -6.60 -8.97
N SER A 38 -12.85 -5.78 -9.13
CA SER A 38 -12.42 -5.27 -10.43
C SER A 38 -11.45 -6.25 -11.09
N SER A 39 -11.33 -6.15 -12.41
CA SER A 39 -10.28 -6.82 -13.19
C SER A 39 -9.17 -5.84 -13.57
N PHE A 40 -8.94 -4.81 -12.74
CA PHE A 40 -7.90 -3.82 -13.00
C PHE A 40 -6.53 -4.49 -13.09
N ARG A 41 -5.68 -3.96 -13.98
CA ARG A 41 -4.29 -4.35 -14.17
C ARG A 41 -3.44 -3.11 -14.33
N GLY A 42 -2.29 -3.05 -13.66
CA GLY A 42 -1.38 -1.92 -13.71
C GLY A 42 -0.79 -1.56 -12.36
N PHE A 43 -0.58 -0.26 -12.13
CA PHE A 43 0.00 0.25 -10.90
C PHE A 43 -1.10 0.66 -9.91
N VAL A 44 -1.01 0.16 -8.68
CA VAL A 44 -1.98 0.39 -7.61
C VAL A 44 -1.33 1.23 -6.50
N LEU A 45 -1.92 2.39 -6.22
CA LEU A 45 -1.52 3.21 -5.08
C LEU A 45 -2.56 3.05 -3.97
N ASN A 46 -2.22 2.27 -2.96
CA ASN A 46 -3.10 1.97 -1.84
C ASN A 46 -2.88 2.98 -0.71
N VAL A 47 -3.69 4.05 -0.71
CA VAL A 47 -3.65 5.12 0.28
C VAL A 47 -4.65 4.93 1.40
N ASN A 48 -5.15 3.70 1.60
CA ASN A 48 -5.98 3.38 2.74
C ASN A 48 -5.25 3.84 4.02
N ASN A 49 -5.90 4.70 4.78
CA ASN A 49 -5.35 5.24 6.01
C ASN A 49 -6.31 4.83 7.12
N ASP A 50 -5.82 4.00 8.04
CA ASP A 50 -6.42 3.68 9.33
C ASP A 50 -5.48 2.67 10.06
N TYR A 51 -5.57 2.55 11.39
CA TYR A 51 -5.10 1.35 12.12
C TYR A 51 -5.76 0.06 11.59
N ARG A 52 -6.89 0.19 10.90
CA ARG A 52 -7.55 -0.88 10.12
C ARG A 52 -6.92 -1.16 8.76
N TYR A 53 -5.79 -0.56 8.39
CA TYR A 53 -5.11 -0.92 7.13
C TYR A 53 -4.86 -2.43 7.08
N MET A 54 -4.39 -3.03 8.18
CA MET A 54 -4.19 -4.48 8.30
C MET A 54 -5.46 -5.33 8.14
N LYS A 55 -6.66 -4.74 8.14
CA LYS A 55 -7.92 -5.47 7.94
C LYS A 55 -8.37 -5.51 6.48
N THR A 56 -8.31 -4.40 5.77
CA THR A 56 -8.85 -4.32 4.39
C THR A 56 -7.83 -3.77 3.41
N GLY A 57 -7.04 -2.77 3.81
CA GLY A 57 -5.97 -2.22 2.97
C GLY A 57 -4.91 -3.28 2.64
N TYR A 58 -4.52 -4.11 3.60
CA TYR A 58 -3.58 -5.20 3.40
C TYR A 58 -4.03 -6.17 2.31
N PHE A 59 -5.30 -6.62 2.35
CA PHE A 59 -5.81 -7.55 1.33
C PHE A 59 -5.97 -6.91 -0.05
N VAL A 60 -6.14 -5.59 -0.14
CA VAL A 60 -6.08 -4.87 -1.41
C VAL A 60 -4.68 -4.99 -2.03
N SER A 61 -3.63 -4.67 -1.26
CA SER A 61 -2.26 -4.80 -1.76
C SER A 61 -1.91 -6.25 -2.06
N LEU A 62 -2.29 -7.20 -1.19
CA LEU A 62 -2.06 -8.62 -1.43
C LEU A 62 -2.76 -9.11 -2.69
N HIS A 63 -4.00 -8.68 -2.92
CA HIS A 63 -4.74 -9.05 -4.13
C HIS A 63 -4.02 -8.54 -5.38
N ALA A 64 -3.58 -7.28 -5.39
CA ALA A 64 -2.80 -6.70 -6.49
C ALA A 64 -1.50 -7.48 -6.73
N GLU A 65 -0.73 -7.80 -5.68
CA GLU A 65 0.52 -8.55 -5.82
C GLU A 65 0.32 -9.98 -6.34
N ILE A 66 -0.69 -10.71 -5.85
CA ILE A 66 -1.04 -12.05 -6.36
C ILE A 66 -1.38 -12.00 -7.85
N LEU A 67 -1.99 -10.89 -8.26
CA LEU A 67 -2.37 -10.61 -9.63
C LEU A 67 -1.18 -10.18 -10.50
N GLY A 68 -0.01 -9.92 -9.92
CA GLY A 68 1.20 -9.47 -10.63
C GLY A 68 1.22 -7.96 -10.92
N ASP A 69 0.34 -7.21 -10.25
CA ASP A 69 0.26 -5.76 -10.36
C ASP A 69 1.28 -5.10 -9.41
N ASP A 70 1.89 -4.00 -9.85
CA ASP A 70 2.76 -3.20 -9.00
C ASP A 70 1.91 -2.45 -7.97
N VAL A 71 2.22 -2.59 -6.68
CA VAL A 71 1.48 -1.89 -5.62
C VAL A 71 2.38 -1.15 -4.65
N VAL A 72 1.95 0.04 -4.25
CA VAL A 72 2.59 0.82 -3.19
C VAL A 72 1.56 1.19 -2.11
N PRO A 73 1.83 0.91 -0.82
CA PRO A 73 2.94 0.08 -0.33
C PRO A 73 2.73 -1.41 -0.66
N THR A 74 3.84 -2.13 -0.82
CA THR A 74 3.85 -3.60 -0.90
C THR A 74 3.39 -4.23 0.41
N THR A 75 2.92 -5.48 0.37
CA THR A 75 2.48 -6.20 1.58
C THR A 75 3.63 -6.37 2.56
N GLU A 76 4.85 -6.67 2.09
CA GLU A 76 6.06 -6.74 2.91
C GLU A 76 6.29 -5.41 3.65
N ASN A 77 6.36 -4.30 2.90
CA ASN A 77 6.61 -2.98 3.49
C ASN A 77 5.47 -2.59 4.44
N ALA A 78 4.22 -2.91 4.10
CA ALA A 78 3.09 -2.65 4.95
C ALA A 78 3.23 -3.37 6.29
N VAL A 79 3.63 -4.64 6.31
CA VAL A 79 3.80 -5.41 7.56
C VAL A 79 5.05 -4.96 8.33
N ASP A 80 6.14 -4.63 7.64
CA ASP A 80 7.39 -4.17 8.25
C ASP A 80 7.21 -2.88 9.06
N VAL A 81 6.34 -1.97 8.61
CA VAL A 81 6.00 -0.76 9.37
C VAL A 81 5.36 -1.08 10.73
N TYR A 82 4.61 -2.16 10.85
CA TYR A 82 4.01 -2.61 12.13
C TYR A 82 4.97 -3.42 13.00
N ARG A 83 6.22 -3.64 12.55
CA ARG A 83 7.28 -4.29 13.31
C ARG A 83 8.39 -3.27 13.55
N PRO A 84 8.27 -2.41 14.59
CA PRO A 84 9.23 -1.33 14.84
C PRO A 84 10.70 -1.73 14.75
N PRO A 85 11.13 -2.91 15.25
CA PRO A 85 12.54 -3.30 15.14
C PRO A 85 12.97 -3.53 13.67
N ILE A 86 12.09 -4.09 12.83
CA ILE A 86 12.37 -4.28 11.40
C ILE A 86 12.40 -2.93 10.68
N LEU A 87 11.40 -2.07 10.93
CA LEU A 87 11.34 -0.73 10.36
C LEU A 87 12.62 0.08 10.67
N LEU A 88 13.02 0.13 11.94
CA LEU A 88 14.23 0.84 12.38
C LEU A 88 15.49 0.25 11.77
N THR A 89 15.59 -1.08 11.71
CA THR A 89 16.75 -1.75 11.10
C THR A 89 16.87 -1.46 9.61
N ARG A 90 15.74 -1.49 8.87
CA ARG A 90 15.71 -1.16 7.42
C ARG A 90 16.05 0.31 7.19
N ALA A 91 15.48 1.21 7.99
CA ALA A 91 15.76 2.64 7.93
C ALA A 91 17.26 2.92 8.15
N ALA A 92 17.86 2.37 9.21
CA ALA A 92 19.28 2.52 9.50
C ALA A 92 20.18 1.96 8.38
N LYS A 93 19.86 0.78 7.84
CA LYS A 93 20.59 0.18 6.71
C LYS A 93 20.55 1.03 5.44
N ASN A 94 19.44 1.74 5.22
CA ASN A 94 19.26 2.62 4.07
C ASN A 94 19.80 4.05 4.30
N GLY A 95 20.49 4.29 5.42
CA GLY A 95 21.05 5.61 5.74
C GLY A 95 20.04 6.64 6.25
N THR A 96 18.80 6.23 6.53
CA THR A 96 17.81 7.09 7.16
C THR A 96 18.16 7.27 8.64
N PRO A 97 18.22 8.51 9.17
CA PRO A 97 18.46 8.75 10.58
C PRO A 97 17.42 8.04 11.46
N THR A 98 17.89 7.22 12.41
CA THR A 98 17.05 6.56 13.40
C THR A 98 17.50 6.95 14.80
N MET A 99 16.57 6.96 15.76
CA MET A 99 16.95 7.03 17.18
C MET A 99 17.84 5.83 17.55
N PRO A 100 18.81 5.98 18.47
CA PRO A 100 19.59 4.84 18.95
C PRO A 100 18.66 3.75 19.51
N PHE A 101 18.87 2.50 19.08
CA PHE A 101 18.08 1.36 19.53
C PHE A 101 18.96 0.13 19.78
N ILE A 102 18.50 -0.75 20.67
CA ILE A 102 19.08 -2.08 20.88
C ILE A 102 18.03 -3.09 20.45
N LEU A 103 18.42 -4.01 19.56
CA LEU A 103 17.59 -5.14 19.16
C LEU A 103 17.94 -6.34 20.04
N THR A 104 16.96 -6.91 20.72
CA THR A 104 17.11 -8.15 21.50
C THR A 104 16.00 -9.12 21.10
N ASP A 105 16.36 -10.38 20.88
CA ASP A 105 15.45 -11.52 20.75
C ASP A 105 15.07 -12.10 22.14
N SER A 106 15.80 -11.70 23.18
CA SER A 106 15.57 -12.13 24.55
C SER A 106 14.50 -11.25 25.20
N VAL A 107 13.26 -11.76 25.25
CA VAL A 107 12.20 -11.33 26.16
C VAL A 107 12.42 -12.04 27.51
N LYS A 108 13.40 -11.57 28.29
CA LYS A 108 13.60 -11.94 29.69
C LYS A 108 13.86 -10.70 30.51
#